data_AF-A0A9X4NPU2-F1
#
_entry.id   AF-A0A9X4NPU2-F1
#
_cell.length_a   1.000
_cell.length_b   1.000
_cell.length_c   1.000
_cell.angle_alpha   90.00
_cell.angle_beta   90.00
_cell.angle_gamma   90.00
#
_symmetry.space_group_name_H-M   'P 1'
#
loop_
_entity.id
_entity.type
_entity.pdbx_description
1 polymer ?
#
loop_
_entity_poly.entity_id
_entity_poly.type
_entity_poly.pdbx_seq_one_letter_code
_entity_poly.pdbx_strand_id
1 'polypeptide(L)'
;MKGMLGFLEKAGLVKMDAPVEPPPQARPSQAELAPAQEAAEPVATPSAAVAAPLDLDAVYAQAGVAPSLYPAERLLRLVDGLSAMDEATRLMAIKAMDAADESWTIEDPLADAAAKVQALAMHAELLQLNLQALERDTRARMEAVAARREKVVGDIRQQMAELDALATRETTRAAQELATQEAQLKAAQDRTAAELASLSQLSRQFQGLSTQFGAPATPSQE
;
A
#
# COMPACT_ATOMS: atom_id res chain seq x y z
N MET A 1 -22.11 -21.40 -37.07
CA MET A 1 -21.81 -21.63 -35.63
C MET A 1 -20.44 -21.07 -35.25
N LYS A 2 -20.27 -19.74 -35.36
CA LYS A 2 -19.02 -19.03 -35.02
C LYS A 2 -19.23 -18.01 -33.87
N GLY A 3 -20.42 -18.01 -33.26
CA GLY A 3 -20.84 -17.00 -32.26
C GLY A 3 -20.51 -17.33 -30.80
N MET A 4 -20.46 -18.62 -30.42
CA MET A 4 -20.14 -19.01 -29.04
C MET A 4 -18.64 -18.94 -28.73
N LEU A 5 -17.78 -19.33 -29.69
CA LEU A 5 -16.33 -19.15 -29.53
C LEU A 5 -15.95 -17.67 -29.41
N GLY A 6 -16.60 -16.80 -30.19
CA GLY A 6 -16.41 -15.35 -30.09
C GLY A 6 -16.94 -14.73 -28.78
N PHE A 7 -17.84 -15.41 -28.07
CA PHE A 7 -18.35 -14.95 -26.77
C PHE A 7 -17.39 -15.30 -25.63
N LEU A 8 -16.74 -16.47 -25.71
CA LEU A 8 -15.71 -16.91 -24.77
C LEU A 8 -14.39 -16.14 -24.95
N GLU A 9 -14.10 -15.69 -26.17
CA GLU A 9 -12.99 -14.79 -26.47
C GLU A 9 -13.25 -13.35 -25.98
N LYS A 10 -14.48 -12.82 -26.16
CA LYS A 10 -14.90 -11.50 -25.62
C LYS A 10 -14.97 -11.45 -24.09
N ALA A 11 -15.20 -12.61 -23.45
CA ALA A 11 -15.17 -12.78 -22.01
C ALA A 11 -13.75 -13.01 -21.45
N GLY A 12 -12.71 -13.05 -22.29
CA GLY A 12 -11.30 -13.10 -21.86
C GLY A 12 -10.83 -14.42 -21.22
N LEU A 13 -11.58 -15.52 -21.38
CA LEU A 13 -11.37 -16.77 -20.63
C LEU A 13 -10.34 -17.76 -21.25
N VAL A 14 -9.75 -17.50 -22.44
CA VAL A 14 -8.76 -18.40 -23.08
C VAL A 14 -7.67 -17.61 -23.84
N LYS A 15 -6.39 -18.00 -23.72
CA LYS A 15 -5.26 -17.58 -24.58
C LYS A 15 -4.54 -18.82 -25.13
N MET A 16 -4.44 -18.98 -26.45
CA MET A 16 -3.60 -19.99 -27.10
C MET A 16 -2.30 -19.33 -27.61
N ASP A 17 -1.16 -19.94 -27.31
CA ASP A 17 0.15 -19.60 -27.89
C ASP A 17 0.29 -20.25 -29.28
N ALA A 18 0.63 -19.48 -30.32
CA ALA A 18 1.07 -19.93 -31.64
C ALA A 18 1.90 -18.83 -32.35
N PRO A 19 2.82 -19.18 -33.28
CA PRO A 19 4.02 -18.39 -33.63
C PRO A 19 3.83 -17.33 -34.73
N VAL A 20 4.71 -16.31 -34.70
CA VAL A 20 5.22 -15.37 -35.73
C VAL A 20 4.35 -15.01 -36.98
N GLU A 21 4.07 -13.71 -37.08
CA GLU A 21 3.65 -12.82 -38.21
C GLU A 21 2.27 -12.97 -38.90
N PRO A 22 1.65 -11.86 -39.39
CA PRO A 22 1.66 -10.45 -38.96
C PRO A 22 0.20 -9.88 -38.86
N PRO A 23 -0.04 -8.57 -38.97
CA PRO A 23 -0.68 -7.68 -37.98
C PRO A 23 -2.21 -7.51 -38.26
N PRO A 24 -2.98 -6.52 -37.73
CA PRO A 24 -2.80 -5.59 -36.62
C PRO A 24 -4.04 -5.57 -35.66
N GLN A 25 -4.03 -4.64 -34.69
CA GLN A 25 -5.21 -4.02 -34.05
C GLN A 25 -5.87 -4.82 -32.90
N ALA A 26 -5.60 -4.38 -31.67
CA ALA A 26 -6.43 -3.43 -30.89
C ALA A 26 -7.59 -4.16 -30.19
N ARG A 27 -7.46 -4.41 -28.86
CA ARG A 27 -8.21 -3.77 -27.74
C ARG A 27 -9.74 -3.87 -27.92
N PRO A 28 -10.60 -4.05 -26.88
CA PRO A 28 -10.43 -3.70 -25.47
C PRO A 28 -11.13 -4.73 -24.52
N SER A 29 -10.98 -4.74 -23.21
CA SER A 29 -11.80 -3.97 -22.29
C SER A 29 -11.78 -4.73 -20.97
N GLN A 30 -11.51 -4.06 -19.86
CA GLN A 30 -12.42 -4.00 -18.71
C GLN A 30 -11.75 -3.17 -17.64
N ALA A 31 -12.49 -2.17 -17.18
CA ALA A 31 -12.26 -1.52 -15.91
C ALA A 31 -12.57 -2.57 -14.82
N GLU A 32 -11.57 -3.37 -14.51
CA GLU A 32 -11.53 -4.11 -13.25
C GLU A 32 -10.61 -3.31 -12.35
N LEU A 33 -11.13 -3.02 -11.15
CA LEU A 33 -10.47 -2.36 -10.05
C LEU A 33 -9.01 -2.83 -9.97
N ALA A 34 -8.11 -2.04 -10.56
CA ALA A 34 -6.71 -2.29 -10.36
C ALA A 34 -6.51 -2.19 -8.84
N PRO A 35 -5.96 -3.21 -8.15
CA PRO A 35 -5.20 -2.86 -6.97
C PRO A 35 -4.26 -1.79 -7.50
N ALA A 36 -4.30 -0.60 -6.90
CA ALA A 36 -3.38 0.46 -7.23
C ALA A 36 -2.06 -0.24 -7.44
N GLN A 37 -1.51 -0.19 -8.66
CA GLN A 37 -0.10 -0.43 -8.82
C GLN A 37 0.48 0.66 -7.92
N GLU A 38 0.71 0.29 -6.67
CA GLU A 38 2.00 0.44 -6.06
C GLU A 38 2.96 0.09 -7.21
N ALA A 39 3.26 1.13 -8.02
CA ALA A 39 4.62 1.58 -8.06
C ALA A 39 5.08 1.45 -6.61
N ALA A 40 5.59 0.26 -6.28
CA ALA A 40 6.81 0.16 -5.57
C ALA A 40 7.73 1.12 -6.34
N GLU A 41 7.60 2.42 -6.02
CA GLU A 41 8.78 3.24 -5.82
C GLU A 41 9.75 2.28 -5.19
N PRO A 42 10.90 2.00 -5.83
CA PRO A 42 11.86 1.12 -5.23
C PRO A 42 11.97 1.66 -3.82
N VAL A 43 11.51 0.86 -2.85
CA VAL A 43 11.79 1.14 -1.46
C VAL A 43 13.29 1.01 -1.53
N ALA A 44 13.94 2.16 -1.70
CA ALA A 44 15.29 2.36 -1.26
C ALA A 44 15.12 2.02 0.21
N THR A 45 15.27 0.72 0.50
CA THR A 45 15.70 0.24 1.77
C THR A 45 16.73 1.29 2.15
N PRO A 46 16.51 2.06 3.23
CA PRO A 46 17.60 2.85 3.75
C PRO A 46 18.62 1.77 3.98
N SER A 47 19.60 1.69 3.08
CA SER A 47 20.77 0.90 3.29
C SER A 47 21.22 1.51 4.59
N ALA A 48 21.05 0.75 5.67
CA ALA A 48 21.88 0.90 6.83
C ALA A 48 23.26 0.60 6.26
N ALA A 49 23.81 1.61 5.57
CA ALA A 49 25.17 1.69 5.17
C ALA A 49 25.84 1.76 6.53
N VAL A 50 26.15 0.57 7.04
CA VAL A 50 27.12 0.34 8.10
C VAL A 50 28.20 1.34 7.81
N ALA A 51 28.29 2.36 8.67
CA ALA A 51 29.02 3.59 8.39
C ALA A 51 30.38 3.20 7.84
N ALA A 52 30.55 3.38 6.53
CA ALA A 52 31.85 3.17 5.92
C ALA A 52 32.80 4.11 6.67
N PRO A 53 34.00 3.64 7.04
CA PRO A 53 34.95 4.50 7.72
C PRO A 53 35.13 5.79 6.90
N LEU A 54 35.17 6.93 7.59
CA LEU A 54 35.30 8.24 6.95
C LEU A 54 36.57 8.25 6.10
N ASP A 55 36.40 8.40 4.79
CA ASP A 55 37.49 8.51 3.83
C ASP A 55 37.99 9.96 3.79
N LEU A 56 39.03 10.24 4.60
CA LEU A 56 39.61 11.57 4.71
C LEU A 56 40.24 12.05 3.41
N ASP A 57 40.83 11.14 2.61
CA ASP A 57 41.45 11.50 1.33
C ASP A 57 40.39 11.99 0.35
N ALA A 58 39.22 11.35 0.34
CA ALA A 58 38.08 11.82 -0.44
C ALA A 58 37.55 13.18 0.06
N VAL A 59 37.49 13.41 1.38
CA VAL A 59 37.07 14.70 1.95
C VAL A 59 38.00 15.83 1.54
N TYR A 60 39.31 15.60 1.64
CA TYR A 60 40.33 16.57 1.25
C TYR A 60 40.31 16.84 -0.26
N ALA A 61 40.19 15.78 -1.08
CA ALA A 61 40.09 15.92 -2.53
C ALA A 61 38.83 16.70 -2.94
N GLN A 62 37.68 16.44 -2.31
CA GLN A 62 36.42 17.15 -2.58
C GLN A 62 36.51 18.64 -2.22
N ALA A 63 37.24 18.98 -1.15
CA ALA A 63 37.51 20.35 -0.75
C ALA A 63 38.64 21.03 -1.55
N GLY A 64 39.30 20.31 -2.46
CA GLY A 64 40.39 20.83 -3.28
C GLY A 64 41.71 21.04 -2.52
N VAL A 65 41.92 20.33 -1.41
CA VAL A 65 43.19 20.37 -0.67
C VAL A 65 44.26 19.67 -1.51
N ALA A 66 45.30 20.42 -1.89
CA ALA A 66 46.42 19.89 -2.64
C ALA A 66 47.28 18.97 -1.76
N PRO A 67 47.92 17.92 -2.33
CA PRO A 67 48.85 17.10 -1.58
C PRO A 67 50.06 17.93 -1.14
N SER A 68 50.30 17.99 0.17
CA SER A 68 51.46 18.68 0.75
C SER A 68 52.71 17.79 0.78
N LEU A 69 53.87 18.38 0.47
CA LEU A 69 55.19 17.74 0.61
C LEU A 69 55.55 17.51 2.10
N TYR A 70 55.08 18.41 2.96
CA TYR A 70 55.21 18.37 4.42
C TYR A 70 53.83 18.37 5.07
N PRO A 71 53.16 17.21 5.10
CA PRO A 71 51.79 17.12 5.59
C PRO A 71 51.71 17.31 7.12
N ALA A 72 50.62 17.90 7.59
CA ALA A 72 50.36 18.19 8.99
C ALA A 72 50.47 16.95 9.90
N GLU A 73 50.12 15.76 9.41
CA GLU A 73 50.20 14.51 10.17
C GLU A 73 51.66 14.14 10.50
N ARG A 74 52.63 14.58 9.69
CA ARG A 74 54.05 14.40 10.01
C ARG A 74 54.45 15.28 11.19
N LEU A 75 54.01 16.54 11.22
CA LEU A 75 54.25 17.43 12.35
C LEU A 75 53.53 16.93 13.61
N LEU A 76 52.31 16.43 13.48
CA LEU A 76 51.56 15.86 14.60
C LEU A 76 52.30 14.65 15.20
N ARG A 77 52.77 13.71 14.37
CA ARG A 77 53.58 12.57 14.82
C ARG A 77 54.89 13.01 15.51
N LEU A 78 55.52 14.08 15.04
CA LEU A 78 56.71 14.64 15.67
C LEU A 78 56.37 15.21 17.06
N VAL A 79 55.31 16.01 17.16
CA VAL A 79 54.81 16.58 18.42
C VAL A 79 54.46 15.47 19.41
N ASP A 80 53.78 14.41 18.95
CA ASP A 80 53.44 13.24 19.74
C ASP A 80 54.68 12.47 20.20
N GLY A 81 55.69 12.32 19.34
CA GLY A 81 56.97 11.70 19.68
C GLY A 81 57.76 12.49 20.73
N LEU A 82 57.59 13.80 20.77
CA LEU A 82 58.19 14.69 21.79
C LEU A 82 57.31 14.83 23.05
N SER A 83 56.17 14.12 23.14
CA SER A 83 55.18 14.25 24.23
C SER A 83 55.76 14.17 25.65
N ALA A 84 56.86 13.45 25.85
CA ALA A 84 57.55 13.33 27.14
C ALA A 84 58.25 14.63 27.61
N MET A 85 58.50 15.57 26.71
CA MET A 85 59.07 16.89 27.03
C MET A 85 57.97 17.87 27.44
N ASP A 86 58.33 18.87 28.25
CA ASP A 86 57.44 20.01 28.48
C ASP A 86 57.22 20.83 27.20
N GLU A 87 56.14 21.59 27.16
CA GLU A 87 55.72 22.35 25.98
C GLU A 87 56.75 23.36 25.50
N ALA A 88 57.44 24.05 26.41
CA ALA A 88 58.44 25.05 26.05
C ALA A 88 59.64 24.38 25.37
N THR A 89 60.10 23.25 25.92
CA THR A 89 61.21 22.49 25.34
C THR A 89 60.83 21.87 23.99
N ARG A 90 59.58 21.38 23.84
CA ARG A 90 59.04 20.88 22.57
C ARG A 90 59.04 21.96 21.48
N LEU A 91 58.56 23.16 21.81
CA LEU A 91 58.53 24.29 20.88
C LEU A 91 59.94 24.73 20.49
N MET A 92 60.89 24.76 21.43
CA MET A 92 62.28 25.06 21.11
C MET A 92 62.89 24.01 20.19
N ALA A 93 62.61 22.72 20.39
CA ALA A 93 63.11 21.66 19.52
C ALA A 93 62.58 21.81 18.09
N ILE A 94 61.28 22.09 17.92
CA ILE A 94 60.68 22.28 16.59
C ILE A 94 61.27 23.52 15.89
N LYS A 95 61.41 24.64 16.61
CA LYS A 95 62.05 25.85 16.06
C LYS A 95 63.52 25.63 15.69
N ALA A 96 64.24 24.85 16.49
CA ALA A 96 65.62 24.51 16.17
C ALA A 96 65.71 23.62 14.92
N MET A 97 64.77 22.70 14.72
CA MET A 97 64.69 21.87 13.50
C MET A 97 64.35 22.70 12.26
N ASP A 98 63.41 23.64 12.37
CA ASP A 98 63.05 24.60 11.31
C ASP A 98 64.24 25.50 10.94
N ALA A 99 65.02 25.96 11.92
CA ALA A 99 66.20 26.79 11.67
C ALA A 99 67.41 26.00 11.14
N ALA A 100 67.49 24.69 11.39
CA ALA A 100 68.64 23.86 11.05
C ALA A 100 68.50 23.12 9.71
N ASP A 101 67.29 22.98 9.18
CA ASP A 101 66.99 22.24 7.95
C ASP A 101 66.32 23.15 6.92
N GLU A 102 67.07 23.54 5.89
CA GLU A 102 66.58 24.40 4.80
C GLU A 102 65.60 23.69 3.85
N SER A 103 65.40 22.37 3.99
CA SER A 103 64.52 21.59 3.11
C SER A 103 63.03 21.74 3.44
N TRP A 104 62.69 22.28 4.61
CA TRP A 104 61.31 22.45 5.06
C TRP A 104 61.16 23.70 5.92
N THR A 105 59.92 24.17 6.08
CA THR A 105 59.60 25.14 7.13
C THR A 105 58.36 24.71 7.91
N ILE A 106 58.26 25.16 9.16
CA ILE A 106 57.08 25.00 10.00
C ILE A 106 55.81 25.59 9.38
N GLU A 107 55.94 26.57 8.47
CA GLU A 107 54.80 27.16 7.76
C GLU A 107 54.09 26.14 6.85
N ASP A 108 54.81 25.20 6.23
CA ASP A 108 54.25 24.22 5.29
C ASP A 108 53.21 23.27 5.94
N PRO A 109 53.51 22.56 7.04
CA PRO A 109 52.53 21.73 7.72
C PRO A 109 51.43 22.54 8.41
N LEU A 110 51.69 23.80 8.77
CA LEU A 110 50.65 24.68 9.33
C LEU A 110 49.65 25.11 8.24
N ALA A 111 50.12 25.43 7.03
CA ALA A 111 49.27 25.73 5.88
C ALA A 111 48.43 24.52 5.47
N ASP A 112 49.04 23.32 5.43
CA ASP A 112 48.32 22.07 5.17
C ASP A 112 47.27 21.77 6.25
N ALA A 113 47.61 21.96 7.53
CA ALA A 113 46.67 21.79 8.63
C ALA A 113 45.47 22.74 8.51
N ALA A 114 45.72 24.01 8.18
CA ALA A 114 44.65 25.00 7.99
C ALA A 114 43.71 24.61 6.85
N ALA A 115 44.25 24.16 5.71
CA ALA A 115 43.46 23.69 4.58
C ALA A 115 42.61 22.46 4.93
N LYS A 116 43.20 21.48 5.64
CA LYS A 116 42.49 20.28 6.09
C LYS A 116 41.40 20.58 7.12
N VAL A 117 41.65 21.49 8.07
CA VAL A 117 40.62 21.93 9.04
C VAL A 117 39.45 22.59 8.31
N GLN A 118 39.71 23.44 7.32
CA GLN A 118 38.66 24.04 6.51
C GLN A 118 37.86 22.99 5.74
N ALA A 119 38.54 22.02 5.12
CA ALA A 119 37.89 20.91 4.41
C ALA A 119 36.98 20.08 5.34
N LEU A 120 37.45 19.75 6.54
CA LEU A 120 36.68 19.01 7.53
C LEU A 120 35.46 19.82 8.02
N ALA A 121 35.62 21.13 8.25
CA ALA A 121 34.53 21.99 8.65
C ALA A 121 33.44 22.07 7.57
N MET A 122 33.83 22.24 6.30
CA MET A 122 32.90 22.23 5.16
C MET A 122 32.19 20.89 5.02
N HIS A 123 32.90 19.77 5.18
CA HIS A 123 32.29 18.45 5.13
C HIS A 123 31.31 18.21 6.28
N ALA A 124 31.64 18.65 7.49
CA ALA A 124 30.74 18.57 8.64
C ALA A 124 29.46 19.39 8.43
N GLU A 125 29.57 20.60 7.88
CA GLU A 125 28.42 21.43 7.53
C GLU A 125 27.53 20.74 6.47
N LEU A 126 28.15 20.18 5.42
CA LEU A 126 27.44 19.42 4.40
C LEU A 126 26.70 18.21 4.98
N LEU A 127 27.33 17.45 5.88
CA LEU A 127 26.68 16.33 6.57
C LEU A 127 25.49 16.79 7.40
N GLN A 128 25.60 17.91 8.11
CA GLN A 128 24.51 18.46 8.90
C GLN A 128 23.34 18.92 8.02
N LEU A 129 23.63 19.57 6.90
CA LEU A 129 22.60 19.98 5.93
C LEU A 129 21.90 18.78 5.30
N ASN A 130 22.65 17.75 4.92
CA ASN A 130 22.10 16.52 4.36
C ASN A 130 21.21 15.79 5.38
N LEU A 131 21.64 15.73 6.65
CA LEU A 131 20.82 15.16 7.72
C LEU A 131 19.51 15.92 7.90
N GLN A 132 19.55 17.26 7.96
CA GLN A 132 18.33 18.08 8.07
C GLN A 132 17.41 17.89 6.87
N ALA A 133 17.95 17.78 5.65
CA ALA A 133 17.15 17.51 4.46
C ALA A 133 16.49 16.13 4.52
N LEU A 134 17.25 15.10 4.91
CA LEU A 134 16.75 13.74 5.09
C LEU A 134 15.66 13.66 6.17
N GLU A 135 15.84 14.34 7.30
CA GLU A 135 14.85 14.40 8.38
C GLU A 135 13.54 15.06 7.92
N ARG A 136 13.63 16.17 7.18
CA ARG A 136 12.46 16.87 6.62
C ARG A 136 11.72 15.99 5.62
N ASP A 137 12.43 15.36 4.69
CA ASP A 137 11.84 14.46 3.69
C ASP A 137 11.19 13.24 4.35
N THR A 138 11.89 12.61 5.29
CA THR A 138 11.37 11.46 6.03
C THR A 138 10.10 11.83 6.79
N ARG A 139 10.07 12.99 7.46
CA ARG A 139 8.88 13.48 8.15
C ARG A 139 7.72 13.74 7.20
N ALA A 140 7.97 14.39 6.06
CA ALA A 140 6.94 14.63 5.05
C ALA A 140 6.35 13.32 4.50
N ARG A 141 7.20 12.29 4.27
CA ARG A 141 6.75 10.96 3.85
C ARG A 141 5.89 10.29 4.92
N MET A 142 6.28 10.36 6.19
CA MET A 142 5.48 9.82 7.30
C MET A 142 4.11 10.49 7.40
N GLU A 143 4.07 11.82 7.28
CA GLU A 143 2.82 12.60 7.30
C GLU A 143 1.92 12.23 6.10
N ALA A 144 2.49 12.07 4.91
CA ALA A 144 1.76 11.63 3.72
C ALA A 144 1.19 10.21 3.86
N VAL A 145 1.96 9.28 4.43
CA VAL A 145 1.50 7.90 4.73
C VAL A 145 0.37 7.94 5.76
N ALA A 146 0.50 8.72 6.83
CA ALA A 146 -0.54 8.86 7.84
C ALA A 146 -1.84 9.43 7.27
N ALA A 147 -1.75 10.50 6.47
CA ALA A 147 -2.91 11.11 5.82
C ALA A 147 -3.61 10.16 4.84
N ARG A 148 -2.83 9.41 4.04
CA ARG A 148 -3.36 8.39 3.14
C ARG A 148 -4.07 7.28 3.92
N ARG A 149 -3.47 6.81 5.00
CA ARG A 149 -4.07 5.78 5.87
C ARG A 149 -5.40 6.27 6.44
N GLU A 150 -5.44 7.47 7.00
CA GLU A 150 -6.67 8.00 7.58
C GLU A 150 -7.78 8.11 6.53
N LYS A 151 -7.46 8.63 5.34
CA LYS A 151 -8.41 8.70 4.24
C LYS A 151 -8.95 7.33 3.85
N VAL A 152 -8.07 6.36 3.59
CA VAL A 152 -8.46 5.01 3.16
C VAL A 152 -9.33 4.33 4.23
N VAL A 153 -8.98 4.46 5.51
CA VAL A 153 -9.77 3.89 6.60
C VAL A 153 -11.14 4.59 6.71
N GLY A 154 -11.19 5.91 6.53
CA GLY A 154 -12.44 6.67 6.46
C GLY A 154 -13.34 6.20 5.31
N ASP A 155 -12.79 6.08 4.10
CA ASP A 155 -13.49 5.62 2.91
C ASP A 155 -14.04 4.19 3.11
N ILE A 156 -13.24 3.28 3.69
CA ILE A 156 -13.69 1.91 4.01
C ILE A 156 -14.86 1.93 5.00
N ARG A 157 -14.80 2.74 6.06
CA ARG A 157 -15.89 2.85 7.04
C ARG A 157 -17.17 3.37 6.41
N GLN A 158 -17.06 4.34 5.51
CA GLN A 158 -18.22 4.85 4.77
C GLN A 158 -18.85 3.75 3.90
N GLN A 159 -18.03 3.02 3.13
CA GLN A 159 -18.52 1.91 2.30
C GLN A 159 -19.21 0.82 3.13
N MET A 160 -18.66 0.47 4.29
CA MET A 160 -19.30 -0.47 5.21
C MET A 160 -20.68 0.02 5.66
N ALA A 161 -20.81 1.29 6.05
CA ALA A 161 -22.08 1.86 6.47
C ALA A 161 -23.12 1.89 5.33
N GLU A 162 -22.69 2.16 4.10
CA GLU A 162 -23.55 2.13 2.91
C GLU A 162 -24.04 0.69 2.61
N LEU A 163 -23.14 -0.30 2.69
CA LEU A 163 -23.49 -1.71 2.51
C LEU A 163 -24.43 -2.21 3.60
N ASP A 164 -24.21 -1.84 4.86
CA ASP A 164 -25.08 -2.19 5.98
C ASP A 164 -26.50 -1.58 5.81
N ALA A 165 -26.58 -0.34 5.33
CA ALA A 165 -27.85 0.30 5.02
C ALA A 165 -28.60 -0.42 3.88
N LEU A 166 -27.90 -0.82 2.81
CA LEU A 166 -28.47 -1.62 1.72
C LEU A 166 -28.96 -2.98 2.22
N ALA A 167 -28.15 -3.70 3.01
CA ALA A 167 -28.51 -4.99 3.58
C ALA A 167 -29.77 -4.89 4.46
N THR A 168 -29.86 -3.86 5.29
CA THR A 168 -31.03 -3.60 6.15
C THR A 168 -32.29 -3.33 5.33
N ARG A 169 -32.16 -2.55 4.25
CA ARG A 169 -33.26 -2.24 3.35
C ARG A 169 -33.78 -3.48 2.63
N GLU A 170 -32.90 -4.29 2.06
CA GLU A 170 -33.31 -5.52 1.36
C GLU A 170 -33.90 -6.55 2.33
N THR A 171 -33.37 -6.66 3.55
CA THR A 171 -33.95 -7.53 4.59
C THR A 171 -35.37 -7.11 4.95
N THR A 172 -35.60 -5.79 5.11
CA THR A 172 -36.93 -5.25 5.41
C THR A 172 -37.90 -5.45 4.25
N ARG A 173 -37.45 -5.22 3.02
CA ARG A 173 -38.23 -5.44 1.82
C ARG A 173 -38.62 -6.91 1.67
N ALA A 174 -37.67 -7.82 1.81
CA ALA A 174 -37.91 -9.26 1.74
C ALA A 174 -38.92 -9.71 2.80
N ALA A 175 -38.81 -9.20 4.03
CA ALA A 175 -39.77 -9.48 5.10
C ALA A 175 -41.19 -9.00 4.75
N GLN A 176 -41.34 -7.82 4.14
CA GLN A 176 -42.64 -7.29 3.69
C GLN A 176 -43.22 -8.10 2.54
N GLU A 177 -42.40 -8.48 1.56
CA GLU A 177 -42.81 -9.31 0.43
C GLU A 177 -43.27 -10.68 0.91
N LEU A 178 -42.52 -11.31 1.82
CA LEU A 178 -42.89 -12.59 2.44
C LEU A 178 -44.22 -12.49 3.19
N ALA A 179 -44.38 -11.49 4.08
CA ALA A 179 -45.61 -11.28 4.83
C ALA A 179 -46.83 -11.06 3.91
N THR A 180 -46.62 -10.34 2.80
CA THR A 180 -47.68 -10.11 1.79
C THR A 180 -48.08 -11.41 1.10
N GLN A 181 -47.10 -12.23 0.69
CA GLN A 181 -47.36 -13.53 0.07
C GLN A 181 -48.05 -14.50 1.03
N GLU A 182 -47.63 -14.54 2.30
CA GLU A 182 -48.27 -15.34 3.35
C GLU A 182 -49.73 -14.92 3.58
N ALA A 183 -49.99 -13.62 3.64
CA ALA A 183 -51.35 -13.09 3.79
C ALA A 183 -52.24 -13.43 2.58
N GLN A 184 -51.71 -13.33 1.36
CA GLN A 184 -52.42 -13.71 0.13
C GLN A 184 -52.75 -15.20 0.11
N LEU A 185 -51.78 -16.05 0.47
CA LEU A 185 -51.96 -17.50 0.56
C LEU A 185 -53.06 -17.84 1.58
N LYS A 186 -53.01 -17.22 2.77
CA LYS A 186 -54.01 -17.44 3.81
C LYS A 186 -55.42 -17.03 3.37
N ALA A 187 -55.55 -15.87 2.74
CA ALA A 187 -56.83 -15.40 2.22
C ALA A 187 -57.40 -16.32 1.13
N ALA A 188 -56.56 -16.85 0.23
CA ALA A 188 -56.97 -17.80 -0.79
C ALA A 188 -57.43 -19.14 -0.18
N GLN A 189 -56.72 -19.63 0.85
CA GLN A 189 -57.12 -20.82 1.60
C GLN A 189 -58.48 -20.64 2.27
N ASP A 190 -58.68 -19.51 2.97
CA ASP A 190 -59.93 -19.23 3.70
C ASP A 190 -61.12 -19.11 2.74
N ARG A 191 -60.93 -18.44 1.60
CA ARG A 191 -61.95 -18.36 0.55
C ARG A 191 -62.30 -19.73 -0.01
N THR A 192 -61.29 -20.55 -0.34
CA THR A 192 -61.49 -21.91 -0.87
C THR A 192 -62.23 -22.79 0.14
N ALA A 193 -61.87 -22.70 1.42
CA ALA A 193 -62.56 -23.43 2.49
C ALA A 193 -64.03 -23.02 2.61
N ALA A 194 -64.34 -21.72 2.52
CA ALA A 194 -65.71 -21.22 2.53
C ALA A 194 -66.52 -21.69 1.31
N GLU A 195 -65.93 -21.64 0.11
CA GLU A 195 -66.56 -22.11 -1.12
C GLU A 195 -66.85 -23.64 -1.06
N LEU A 196 -65.90 -24.44 -0.59
CA LEU A 196 -66.09 -25.88 -0.38
C LEU A 196 -67.18 -26.18 0.65
N ALA A 197 -67.22 -25.43 1.76
CA ALA A 197 -68.26 -25.57 2.77
C ALA A 197 -69.66 -25.29 2.16
N SER A 198 -69.77 -24.23 1.36
CA SER A 198 -71.01 -23.88 0.64
C SER A 198 -71.44 -24.98 -0.33
N LEU A 199 -70.52 -25.48 -1.17
CA LEU A 199 -70.79 -26.59 -2.09
C LEU A 199 -71.22 -27.87 -1.36
N SER A 200 -70.59 -28.18 -0.22
CA SER A 200 -70.96 -29.35 0.61
C SER A 200 -72.38 -29.23 1.17
N GLN A 201 -72.80 -28.01 1.52
CA GLN A 201 -74.13 -27.74 2.03
C GLN A 201 -75.16 -27.87 0.91
N LEU A 202 -74.87 -27.32 -0.27
CA LEU A 202 -75.73 -27.43 -1.44
C LEU A 202 -75.88 -28.89 -1.92
N SER A 203 -74.79 -29.66 -1.94
CA SER A 203 -74.81 -31.09 -2.24
C SER A 203 -75.71 -31.87 -1.27
N ARG A 204 -75.60 -31.62 0.04
CA ARG A 204 -76.49 -32.21 1.05
C ARG A 204 -77.95 -31.82 0.85
N GLN A 205 -78.23 -30.59 0.45
CA GLN A 205 -79.60 -30.15 0.10
C GLN A 205 -80.14 -30.91 -1.10
N PHE A 206 -79.36 -31.08 -2.18
CA PHE A 206 -79.76 -31.86 -3.35
C PHE A 206 -79.96 -33.34 -3.02
N GLN A 207 -79.09 -33.94 -2.21
CA GLN A 207 -79.27 -35.31 -1.71
C GLN A 207 -80.56 -35.43 -0.89
N GLY A 208 -80.83 -34.48 0.00
CA GLY A 208 -82.08 -34.41 0.76
C GLY A 208 -83.31 -34.36 -0.14
N LEU A 209 -83.30 -33.50 -1.16
CA LEU A 209 -84.37 -33.43 -2.17
C LEU A 209 -84.52 -34.76 -2.92
N SER A 210 -83.43 -35.37 -3.36
CA SER A 210 -83.47 -36.68 -4.03
C SER A 210 -84.02 -37.78 -3.13
N THR A 211 -83.75 -37.77 -1.83
CA THR A 211 -84.32 -38.76 -0.90
C THR A 211 -85.80 -38.52 -0.60
N GLN A 212 -86.26 -37.26 -0.59
CA GLN A 212 -87.66 -36.92 -0.32
C GLN A 212 -88.57 -37.13 -1.53
N PHE A 213 -88.06 -36.86 -2.74
CA PHE A 213 -88.86 -36.87 -3.97
C PHE A 213 -88.43 -37.96 -4.96
N GLY A 214 -87.39 -38.75 -4.66
CA GLY A 214 -86.99 -39.89 -5.47
C GLY A 214 -87.95 -41.07 -5.31
N ALA A 215 -88.39 -41.64 -6.43
CA ALA A 215 -89.26 -42.82 -6.43
C ALA A 215 -88.54 -44.02 -5.77
N PRO A 216 -89.22 -44.84 -4.94
CA PRO A 216 -88.61 -46.03 -4.38
C PRO A 216 -88.24 -46.99 -5.51
N ALA A 217 -86.97 -47.42 -5.53
CA ALA A 217 -86.54 -48.52 -6.39
C ALA A 217 -87.43 -49.73 -6.09
N THR A 218 -88.28 -50.08 -7.05
CA THR A 218 -89.13 -51.26 -6.99
C THR A 218 -88.21 -52.48 -7.01
N PRO A 219 -88.23 -53.37 -6.01
CA PRO A 219 -87.51 -54.63 -6.13
C PRO A 219 -88.12 -55.41 -7.30
N SER A 220 -87.31 -55.72 -8.31
CA SER A 220 -87.69 -56.70 -9.31
C SER A 220 -87.74 -58.07 -8.61
N GLN A 221 -88.94 -58.50 -8.26
CA GLN A 221 -89.22 -59.90 -7.92
C GLN A 221 -89.42 -60.67 -9.23
N GLU A 222 -88.56 -61.65 -9.48
CA GLU A 222 -88.92 -62.93 -10.09
C GLU A 222 -88.95 -63.99 -8.98
#